data_AF-A0A518HDP9-F1
#
_entry.id   AF-A0A518HDP9-F1
#
_cell.length_a   1.000
_cell.length_b   1.000
_cell.length_c   1.000
_cell.angle_alpha   90.00
_cell.angle_beta   90.00
_cell.angle_gamma   90.00
#
_symmetry.space_group_name_H-M   'P 1'
#
loop_
_entity.id
_entity.type
_entity.pdbx_description
1 polymer ?
#
loop_
_entity_poly.entity_id
_entity_poly.type
_entity_poly.pdbx_seq_one_letter_code
_entity_poly.pdbx_strand_id
1 'polypeptide(L)'
;MDRHTSNLPGDRRYPVLRLCAGVSSLFGTLLMAAGVLLLVSGLAAVLAMMGGGPPGRPGPLAGFGGLAVLVWSTGLLGGGLQFVGLGALIRLMIHLEENTRASARSLGRLVETRPGDDIGAGRPSFTS
;
A
#
# COMPACT_ATOMS: atom_id res chain seq x y z
N MET A 1 -41.91 -12.61 15.83
CA MET A 1 -41.64 -11.97 14.52
C MET A 1 -40.15 -11.79 14.43
N ASP A 2 -39.52 -12.83 13.91
CA ASP A 2 -38.10 -13.04 13.79
C ASP A 2 -37.47 -12.04 12.82
N ARG A 3 -36.41 -11.39 13.27
CA ARG A 3 -35.08 -11.52 12.68
C ARG A 3 -34.13 -10.67 13.51
N HIS A 4 -33.25 -11.36 14.23
CA HIS A 4 -31.88 -10.94 14.39
C HIS A 4 -31.41 -10.29 13.08
N THR A 5 -31.47 -8.96 13.01
CA THR A 5 -30.67 -8.18 12.07
C THR A 5 -29.24 -8.43 12.48
N SER A 6 -28.69 -9.46 11.85
CA SER A 6 -27.30 -9.83 11.79
C SER A 6 -26.41 -8.60 11.92
N ASN A 7 -25.85 -8.44 13.12
CA ASN A 7 -24.50 -7.92 13.28
C ASN A 7 -23.63 -8.75 12.33
N LEU A 8 -23.47 -8.29 11.09
CA LEU A 8 -22.53 -8.89 10.13
C LEU A 8 -21.16 -8.85 10.79
N PRO A 9 -20.55 -9.99 11.16
CA PRO A 9 -19.23 -10.04 11.81
C PRO A 9 -18.09 -9.78 10.79
N GLY A 10 -18.34 -8.91 9.81
CA GLY A 10 -17.50 -8.69 8.63
C GLY A 10 -16.58 -7.48 8.71
N ASP A 11 -17.00 -6.40 9.37
CA ASP A 11 -16.29 -5.10 9.31
C ASP A 11 -15.06 -5.00 10.24
N ARG A 12 -14.77 -6.03 11.04
CA ARG A 12 -13.76 -5.98 12.11
C ARG A 12 -12.74 -7.11 12.08
N ARG A 13 -12.55 -7.82 10.97
CA ARG A 13 -11.65 -8.99 10.99
C ARG A 13 -10.16 -8.67 10.94
N TYR A 14 -9.77 -7.45 10.58
CA TYR A 14 -8.34 -7.08 10.45
C TYR A 14 -7.97 -5.68 11.00
N PRO A 15 -8.38 -5.31 12.24
CA PRO A 15 -8.03 -4.01 12.82
C PRO A 15 -6.51 -3.86 12.99
N VAL A 16 -5.84 -4.95 13.37
CA VAL A 16 -4.38 -5.00 13.54
C VAL A 16 -3.66 -4.80 12.21
N LEU A 17 -4.12 -5.43 11.12
CA LEU A 17 -3.51 -5.27 9.79
C LEU A 17 -3.69 -3.84 9.23
N ARG A 18 -4.86 -3.23 9.44
CA ARG A 18 -5.08 -1.81 9.11
C ARG A 18 -4.19 -0.89 9.94
N LEU A 19 -4.03 -1.17 11.23
CA LEU A 19 -3.13 -0.42 12.10
C LEU A 19 -1.68 -0.57 11.64
N CYS A 20 -1.22 -1.78 11.34
CA CYS A 20 0.11 -2.05 10.79
C CYS A 20 0.35 -1.29 9.48
N ALA A 21 -0.61 -1.30 8.55
CA ALA A 21 -0.52 -0.55 7.29
C ALA A 21 -0.58 0.97 7.49
N GLY A 22 -1.27 1.43 8.54
CA GLY A 22 -1.28 2.83 8.96
C GLY A 22 0.09 3.26 9.50
N VAL A 23 0.63 2.48 10.45
CA VAL A 23 1.92 2.73 11.09
C VAL A 23 3.07 2.62 10.08
N SER A 24 3.06 1.62 9.19
CA SER A 24 4.10 1.48 8.16
C SER A 24 4.08 2.65 7.18
N SER A 25 2.89 3.10 6.78
CA SER A 25 2.74 4.26 5.91
C SER A 25 3.22 5.53 6.61
N LEU A 26 2.85 5.74 7.88
CA LEU A 26 3.28 6.89 8.67
C LEU A 26 4.81 6.92 8.81
N PHE A 27 5.42 5.78 9.15
CA PHE A 27 6.86 5.64 9.27
C PHE A 27 7.57 5.90 7.94
N GLY A 28 7.03 5.37 6.84
CA GLY A 28 7.54 5.64 5.50
C GLY A 28 7.45 7.13 5.09
N THR A 29 6.35 7.81 5.44
CA THR A 29 6.19 9.25 5.20
C THR A 29 7.18 10.07 6.03
N LEU A 30 7.41 9.71 7.29
CA LEU A 30 8.40 10.36 8.16
C LEU A 30 9.83 10.18 7.61
N LEU A 31 10.18 8.97 7.19
CA LEU A 31 11.47 8.69 6.56
C LEU A 31 11.66 9.48 5.26
N MET A 32 10.62 9.59 4.44
CA MET A 32 10.64 10.41 3.23
C MET A 32 10.87 11.89 3.56
N ALA A 33 10.14 12.45 4.53
CA ALA A 33 10.31 13.84 4.95
C ALA A 33 11.74 14.10 5.46
N ALA A 34 12.26 13.21 6.30
CA ALA A 34 13.64 13.28 6.78
C ALA A 34 14.66 13.16 5.62
N GLY A 35 14.44 12.24 4.69
CA GLY A 35 15.26 12.04 3.50
C GLY A 35 15.30 13.30 2.61
N VAL A 36 14.16 13.95 2.36
CA VAL A 36 14.09 15.20 1.58
C VAL A 36 14.83 16.33 2.29
N LEU A 37 14.65 16.49 3.61
CA LEU A 37 15.36 17.51 4.39
C LEU A 37 16.88 17.30 4.31
N LEU A 38 17.33 16.06 4.46
CA LEU A 38 18.74 15.71 4.34
C LEU A 38 19.27 15.96 2.92
N LEU A 39 18.50 15.57 1.89
CA LEU A 39 18.86 15.83 0.49
C LEU A 39 19.06 17.33 0.22
N VAL A 40 18.11 18.17 0.65
CA VAL A 40 18.18 19.63 0.48
C VAL A 40 19.39 20.20 1.24
N SER A 41 19.60 19.78 2.48
CA SER A 41 20.73 20.25 3.30
C SER A 41 22.09 19.82 2.73
N GLY A 42 22.22 18.57 2.26
CA GLY A 42 23.42 18.06 1.62
C GLY A 42 23.71 18.76 0.30
N LEU A 43 22.68 18.98 -0.52
CA LEU A 43 22.82 19.72 -1.78
C LEU A 43 23.25 21.18 -1.54
N ALA A 44 22.66 21.85 -0.54
CA ALA A 44 23.05 23.20 -0.15
C ALA A 44 24.51 23.25 0.32
N ALA A 45 24.97 22.27 1.09
CA ALA A 45 26.37 22.18 1.53
C ALA A 45 27.35 21.98 0.35
N VAL A 46 27.00 21.13 -0.61
CA VAL A 46 27.81 20.91 -1.83
C VAL A 46 27.84 22.15 -2.72
N LEU A 47 26.70 22.83 -2.91
CA LEU A 47 26.63 24.06 -3.69
C LEU A 47 27.40 25.21 -3.04
N ALA A 48 27.35 25.35 -1.71
CA ALA A 48 28.12 26.35 -0.98
C ALA A 48 29.64 26.15 -1.13
N MET A 49 30.09 24.90 -1.32
CA MET A 49 31.48 24.59 -1.65
C MET A 49 31.87 24.99 -3.07
N MET A 50 31.01 24.77 -4.07
CA MET A 50 31.31 25.10 -5.46
C MET A 50 31.16 26.60 -5.79
N GLY A 51 30.24 27.29 -5.11
CA GLY A 51 29.87 28.68 -5.42
C GLY A 51 30.69 29.76 -4.72
N GLY A 52 31.72 29.41 -3.94
CA GLY A 52 32.49 30.38 -3.16
C GLY A 52 31.64 31.02 -2.05
N GLY A 53 31.13 30.19 -1.13
CA GLY A 53 30.23 30.60 -0.04
C GLY A 53 30.74 31.77 0.83
N PRO A 54 29.84 32.40 1.62
CA PRO A 54 30.13 33.62 2.39
C PRO A 54 31.37 33.49 3.28
N PRO A 55 32.05 34.61 3.61
CA PRO A 55 33.34 34.63 4.30
C PRO A 55 33.20 34.09 5.74
N GLY A 56 33.26 32.76 5.88
CA GLY A 56 33.09 32.03 7.13
C GLY A 56 33.43 30.53 7.06
N ARG A 57 33.98 30.06 5.94
CA ARG A 57 34.64 28.75 5.68
C ARG A 57 33.97 27.49 6.26
N PRO A 58 33.15 26.77 5.48
CA PRO A 58 33.12 25.31 5.59
C PRO A 58 34.43 24.75 5.02
N GLY A 59 35.30 24.20 5.88
CA GLY A 59 36.54 23.52 5.44
C GLY A 59 36.25 22.24 4.65
N PRO A 60 37.25 21.60 3.99
CA PRO A 60 37.06 20.43 3.12
C PRO A 60 36.25 19.28 3.76
N LEU A 61 36.28 19.17 5.09
CA LEU A 61 35.46 18.22 5.87
C LEU A 61 33.93 18.43 5.69
N ALA A 62 33.47 19.66 5.45
CA ALA A 62 32.05 19.95 5.21
C ALA A 62 31.57 19.49 3.83
N GLY A 63 32.46 19.42 2.83
CA GLY A 63 32.15 18.82 1.52
C GLY A 63 31.97 17.31 1.61
N PHE A 64 32.86 16.64 2.35
CA PHE A 64 32.70 15.21 2.69
C PHE A 64 31.43 14.95 3.50
N GLY A 65 31.10 15.84 4.45
CA GLY A 65 29.84 15.78 5.19
C GLY A 65 28.61 15.90 4.29
N GLY A 66 28.61 16.85 3.35
CA GLY A 66 27.52 17.03 2.39
C GLY A 66 27.29 15.81 1.50
N LEU A 67 28.37 15.20 0.97
CA LEU A 67 28.28 13.97 0.18
C LEU A 67 27.79 12.78 1.02
N ALA A 68 28.28 12.62 2.25
CA ALA A 68 27.80 11.57 3.14
C ALA A 68 26.30 11.73 3.43
N VAL A 69 25.83 12.96 3.70
CA VAL A 69 24.41 13.27 3.91
C VAL A 69 23.56 12.95 2.67
N LEU A 70 24.07 13.20 1.46
CA LEU A 70 23.38 12.82 0.22
C LEU A 70 23.24 11.29 0.09
N VAL A 71 24.29 10.53 0.38
CA VAL A 71 24.22 9.05 0.35
C VAL A 71 23.19 8.53 1.36
N TRP A 72 23.19 9.06 2.58
CA TRP A 72 22.21 8.71 3.60
C TRP A 72 20.78 9.10 3.21
N SER A 73 20.60 10.25 2.55
CA SER A 73 19.28 10.69 2.07
C SER A 73 18.69 9.70 1.06
N THR A 74 19.49 9.17 0.14
CA THR A 74 19.05 8.17 -0.85
C THR A 74 18.60 6.87 -0.15
N GLY A 75 19.32 6.45 0.90
CA GLY A 75 18.94 5.30 1.71
C GLY A 75 17.60 5.51 2.43
N LEU A 76 17.38 6.69 3.01
CA LEU A 76 16.13 7.04 3.70
C LEU A 76 14.94 7.18 2.75
N LEU A 77 15.16 7.77 1.57
CA LEU A 77 14.13 7.87 0.52
C LEU A 77 13.75 6.49 -0.01
N GLY A 78 14.75 5.65 -0.31
CA GLY A 78 14.52 4.28 -0.76
C GLY A 78 13.79 3.43 0.29
N GLY A 79 14.23 3.48 1.55
CA GLY A 79 13.56 2.80 2.65
C GLY A 79 12.15 3.33 2.90
N GLY A 80 11.97 4.65 2.91
CA GLY A 80 10.66 5.29 3.05
C GLY A 80 9.69 4.86 1.95
N LEU A 81 10.16 4.75 0.70
CA LEU A 81 9.35 4.33 -0.44
C LEU A 81 8.87 2.88 -0.27
N GLN A 82 9.75 1.99 0.19
CA GLN A 82 9.42 0.60 0.46
C GLN A 82 8.36 0.49 1.56
N PHE A 83 8.47 1.25 2.65
CA PHE A 83 7.50 1.23 3.75
C PHE A 83 6.12 1.80 3.36
N VAL A 84 6.09 2.89 2.57
CA VAL A 84 4.84 3.43 2.00
C VAL A 84 4.22 2.42 1.02
N GLY A 85 5.03 1.85 0.13
CA GLY A 85 4.59 0.85 -0.84
C GLY A 85 4.01 -0.40 -0.17
N LEU A 86 4.68 -0.91 0.87
CA LEU A 86 4.20 -2.04 1.66
C LEU A 86 2.85 -1.72 2.34
N GLY A 87 2.72 -0.52 2.92
CA GLY A 87 1.46 -0.07 3.54
C GLY A 87 0.31 0.04 2.53
N ALA A 88 0.61 0.49 1.30
CA ALA A 88 -0.36 0.54 0.21
C ALA A 88 -0.76 -0.86 -0.27
N LEU A 89 0.20 -1.78 -0.43
CA LEU A 89 -0.05 -3.17 -0.82
C LEU A 89 -0.95 -3.90 0.17
N ILE A 90 -0.73 -3.74 1.48
CA ILE A 90 -1.58 -4.35 2.51
C ILE A 90 -3.02 -3.83 2.41
N ARG A 91 -3.21 -2.51 2.19
CA ARG A 91 -4.55 -1.94 1.97
C ARG A 91 -5.19 -2.48 0.69
N LEU A 92 -4.43 -2.61 -0.38
CA LEU A 92 -4.89 -3.17 -1.65
C LEU A 92 -5.34 -4.62 -1.49
N MET A 93 -4.56 -5.44 -0.77
CA MET A 93 -4.88 -6.83 -0.49
C MET A 93 -6.23 -6.97 0.24
N ILE A 94 -6.48 -6.13 1.24
CA ILE A 94 -7.74 -6.13 1.97
C ILE A 94 -8.91 -5.81 1.02
N HIS A 95 -8.77 -4.79 0.17
CA HIS A 95 -9.80 -4.43 -0.80
C HIS A 95 -10.00 -5.53 -1.87
N LEU A 96 -8.94 -6.24 -2.27
CA LEU A 96 -9.03 -7.38 -3.19
C LEU A 96 -9.80 -8.55 -2.57
N GLU A 97 -9.59 -8.86 -1.29
CA GLU A 97 -10.35 -9.90 -0.61
C GLU A 97 -11.85 -9.55 -0.54
N GLU A 98 -12.17 -8.29 -0.27
CA GLU A 98 -13.54 -7.79 -0.24
C GLU A 98 -14.19 -7.88 -1.63
N ASN A 99 -13.50 -7.45 -2.69
CA ASN A 99 -13.96 -7.56 -4.06
C ASN A 99 -14.11 -9.02 -4.53
N THR A 100 -13.16 -9.89 -4.18
CA THR A 100 -13.22 -11.31 -4.57
C THR A 100 -14.41 -12.00 -3.91
N ARG A 101 -14.72 -11.68 -2.65
CA ARG A 101 -15.93 -12.19 -1.97
C ARG A 101 -17.21 -11.64 -2.58
N ALA A 102 -17.22 -10.37 -3.00
CA ALA A 102 -18.36 -9.79 -3.71
C ALA A 102 -18.61 -10.53 -5.03
N SER A 103 -17.56 -10.81 -5.80
CA SER A 103 -17.62 -11.59 -7.04
C SER A 103 -18.09 -13.03 -6.82
N ALA A 104 -17.64 -13.69 -5.75
CA ALA A 104 -18.12 -15.04 -5.43
C ALA A 104 -19.62 -15.05 -5.08
N ARG A 105 -20.12 -14.00 -4.41
CA ARG A 105 -21.55 -13.86 -4.07
C ARG A 105 -22.40 -13.56 -5.30
N SER A 106 -21.93 -12.72 -6.22
CA SER A 106 -22.66 -12.46 -7.47
C SER A 106 -22.67 -13.69 -8.38
N LEU A 107 -21.56 -14.43 -8.45
CA LEU A 107 -21.49 -15.70 -9.19
C LEU A 107 -22.43 -16.76 -8.58
N GLY A 108 -22.47 -16.89 -7.25
CA GLY A 108 -23.40 -17.80 -6.58
C GLY A 108 -24.86 -17.46 -6.87
N ARG A 109 -25.22 -16.17 -6.87
CA ARG A 109 -26.57 -15.72 -7.27
C ARG A 109 -26.85 -16.02 -8.74
N LEU A 110 -25.89 -15.83 -9.64
CA LEU A 110 -26.06 -16.15 -11.06
C LEU A 110 -26.25 -17.64 -11.32
N VAL A 111 -25.52 -18.50 -10.60
CA VAL A 111 -25.69 -19.96 -10.63
C VAL A 111 -27.07 -20.36 -10.12
N GLU A 112 -27.54 -19.74 -9.04
CA GLU A 112 -28.86 -20.01 -8.48
C GLU A 112 -30.00 -19.48 -9.36
N THR A 113 -29.78 -18.39 -10.08
CA THR A 113 -30.73 -17.86 -11.07
C THR A 113 -30.63 -18.49 -12.45
N ARG A 114 -29.63 -19.34 -12.73
CA ARG A 114 -29.57 -20.12 -13.96
C ARG A 114 -30.51 -21.31 -13.74
N PRO A 115 -31.75 -21.28 -14.26
CA PRO A 115 -32.56 -22.49 -14.29
C PRO A 115 -31.76 -23.47 -15.14
N GLY A 116 -31.87 -24.76 -14.82
CA GLY A 116 -31.09 -25.80 -15.46
C GLY A 116 -30.88 -25.54 -16.95
N ASP A 117 -29.65 -25.76 -17.41
CA ASP A 117 -29.50 -26.33 -18.74
C ASP A 117 -30.24 -27.69 -18.72
N ASP A 118 -31.57 -27.62 -18.77
CA ASP A 118 -32.50 -28.63 -19.26
C ASP A 118 -32.33 -28.72 -20.80
N ILE A 119 -31.09 -28.65 -21.27
CA ILE A 119 -30.72 -29.03 -22.62
C ILE A 119 -30.47 -30.54 -22.58
N GLY A 120 -31.56 -31.29 -22.69
CA GLY A 120 -31.54 -32.47 -23.53
C GLY A 120 -31.07 -33.78 -22.90
N ALA A 121 -31.47 -34.07 -21.65
CA ALA A 121 -31.77 -35.46 -21.30
C ALA A 121 -33.00 -35.93 -22.10
N GLY A 122 -32.78 -36.20 -23.39
CA GLY A 122 -33.73 -36.87 -24.27
C GLY A 122 -33.97 -38.29 -23.79
N ARG A 123 -34.88 -38.45 -22.83
CA ARG A 123 -35.58 -39.70 -22.59
C ARG A 123 -36.95 -39.59 -23.27
N PRO A 124 -37.14 -40.10 -24.49
CA PRO A 124 -38.47 -40.35 -24.98
C PRO A 124 -39.09 -41.46 -24.13
N SER A 125 -40.10 -41.10 -23.35
CA SER A 125 -41.04 -42.03 -22.74
C SER A 125 -41.84 -42.71 -23.85
N PHE A 126 -41.35 -43.84 -24.36
CA PHE A 126 -42.19 -44.78 -25.10
C PHE A 126 -42.82 -45.75 -24.11
N THR A 127 -43.99 -45.35 -23.61
CA THR A 127 -45.01 -46.27 -23.13
C THR A 127 -45.93 -46.56 -24.32
N SER A 128 -45.81 -47.73 -24.93
CA SER A 128 -46.95 -48.57 -25.31
C SER A 128 -46.48 -49.95 -25.74
#